data_AF-A0A0T6B4J4-F1
#
_entry.id   AF-A0A0T6B4J4-F1
#
_cell.length_a   1.000
_cell.length_b   1.000
_cell.length_c   1.000
_cell.angle_alpha   90.00
_cell.angle_beta   90.00
_cell.angle_gamma   90.00
#
_symmetry.space_group_name_H-M   'P 1'
#
loop_
_entity.id
_entity.type
_entity.pdbx_description
1 polymer ?
#
loop_
_entity_poly.entity_id
_entity_poly.type
_entity_poly.pdbx_seq_one_letter_code
_entity_poly.pdbx_strand_id
1 'polypeptide(L)'
;ELLPPSADDFDALNENISMSVIQFTAVAPVIEFHLFDHPYFQSTKEHLFRKRKKLSTVVPPPQSVSFMPKFALEIQCIDAKISRPIYTKRLIQTVCQLPDPPKHMFDACYANLSVKLIGFCSRLVLASGKQTTIILPFNATFNNKLIIDPEYWTNPETVHDEMEVQSDSITITATKPKAVLIGLILSKLAKMKSEDVIQYISNSSILIDAMKD
;
A
#
# COMPACT_ATOMS: atom_id res chain seq x y z
N GLU A 1 35.01 4.09 -17.46
CA GLU A 1 35.88 2.91 -17.25
C GLU A 1 36.05 2.72 -15.75
N LEU A 2 35.90 1.48 -15.27
CA LEU A 2 36.14 1.14 -13.86
C LEU A 2 37.64 0.93 -13.66
N LEU A 3 38.18 1.37 -12.51
CA LEU A 3 39.57 1.11 -12.16
C LEU A 3 39.79 -0.40 -11.95
N PRO A 4 40.97 -0.95 -12.27
CA PRO A 4 41.26 -2.35 -12.04
C PRO A 4 41.17 -2.65 -10.54
N PRO A 5 40.66 -3.84 -10.13
CA PRO A 5 40.45 -4.17 -8.73
C PRO A 5 41.82 -4.40 -8.09
N SER A 6 42.05 -3.87 -6.90
CA SER A 6 43.25 -4.24 -6.16
C SER A 6 43.10 -5.65 -5.59
N ALA A 7 44.20 -6.41 -5.50
CA ALA A 7 44.18 -7.72 -4.85
C ALA A 7 43.71 -7.61 -3.39
N ASP A 8 44.10 -6.54 -2.71
CA ASP A 8 43.65 -6.21 -1.34
C ASP A 8 42.12 -6.00 -1.26
N ASP A 9 41.49 -5.43 -2.29
CA ASP A 9 40.03 -5.27 -2.35
C ASP A 9 39.32 -6.60 -2.54
N PHE A 10 39.89 -7.49 -3.35
CA PHE A 10 39.35 -8.83 -3.52
C PHE A 10 39.44 -9.62 -2.21
N ASP A 11 40.60 -9.68 -1.59
CA ASP A 11 40.80 -10.43 -0.35
C ASP A 11 39.90 -9.92 0.78
N ALA A 12 39.81 -8.59 0.95
CA ALA A 12 38.95 -7.98 1.96
C ALA A 12 37.45 -8.30 1.74
N LEU A 13 36.98 -8.27 0.49
CA LEU A 13 35.58 -8.57 0.18
C LEU A 13 35.28 -10.07 0.25
N ASN A 14 36.24 -10.91 -0.10
CA ASN A 14 36.13 -12.37 -0.02
C ASN A 14 36.10 -12.86 1.44
N GLU A 15 36.79 -12.18 2.36
CA GLU A 15 36.71 -12.44 3.79
C GLU A 15 35.37 -11.98 4.39
N ASN A 16 34.92 -10.76 4.09
CA ASN A 16 33.67 -10.23 4.66
C ASN A 16 33.06 -9.09 3.81
N ILE A 17 31.79 -9.26 3.45
CA ILE A 17 31.00 -8.21 2.79
C ILE A 17 30.06 -7.58 3.82
N SER A 18 30.35 -6.34 4.19
CA SER A 18 29.53 -5.58 5.13
C SER A 18 28.18 -5.18 4.51
N MET A 19 27.09 -5.65 5.10
CA MET A 19 25.72 -5.41 4.65
C MET A 19 25.00 -4.41 5.56
N SER A 20 24.27 -3.47 4.96
CA SER A 20 23.30 -2.61 5.63
C SER A 20 21.95 -3.30 5.62
N VAL A 21 21.32 -3.41 6.79
CA VAL A 21 19.98 -3.99 6.95
C VAL A 21 19.09 -2.98 7.64
N ILE A 22 17.97 -2.65 7.00
CA ILE A 22 16.90 -1.81 7.56
C ILE A 22 15.69 -2.70 7.72
N GLN A 23 15.14 -2.77 8.93
CA GLN A 23 13.94 -3.53 9.23
C GLN A 23 12.87 -2.60 9.79
N PHE A 24 11.66 -2.70 9.25
CA PHE A 24 10.48 -1.97 9.67
C PHE A 24 9.38 -2.98 10.01
N THR A 25 8.87 -2.91 11.23
CA THR A 25 7.77 -3.78 11.68
C THR A 25 6.64 -2.92 12.22
N ALA A 26 5.43 -3.13 11.73
CA ALA A 26 4.22 -2.52 12.30
C ALA A 26 3.25 -3.61 12.77
N VAL A 27 2.80 -3.48 14.01
CA VAL A 27 1.91 -4.44 14.68
C VAL A 27 0.50 -3.87 14.72
N ALA A 28 -0.46 -4.67 14.28
CA ALA A 28 -1.87 -4.33 14.21
C ALA A 28 -2.19 -2.99 13.49
N PRO A 29 -1.56 -2.63 12.35
CA PRO A 29 -1.94 -1.41 11.65
C PRO A 29 -3.35 -1.54 11.07
N VAL A 30 -4.14 -0.49 11.23
CA VAL A 30 -5.49 -0.36 10.68
C VAL A 30 -5.55 0.89 9.82
N ILE A 31 -5.98 0.72 8.57
CA ILE A 31 -6.16 1.82 7.62
C ILE A 31 -7.64 1.92 7.31
N GLU A 32 -8.26 3.02 7.71
CA GLU A 32 -9.68 3.28 7.45
C GLU A 32 -9.86 4.33 6.36
N PHE A 33 -10.60 3.96 5.34
CA PHE A 33 -11.01 4.82 4.24
C PHE A 33 -12.42 5.33 4.50
N HIS A 34 -12.52 6.60 4.83
CA HIS A 34 -13.77 7.29 5.09
C HIS A 34 -14.20 8.08 3.85
N LEU A 35 -15.50 8.08 3.59
CA LEU A 35 -16.07 9.00 2.61
C LEU A 35 -16.03 10.43 3.18
N PHE A 36 -15.77 11.43 2.35
CA PHE A 36 -15.77 12.83 2.79
C PHE A 36 -17.15 13.24 3.30
N ASP A 37 -17.23 13.70 4.56
CA ASP A 37 -18.48 14.08 5.26
C ASP A 37 -18.71 15.61 5.31
N HIS A 38 -18.02 16.38 4.48
CA HIS A 38 -18.37 17.80 4.37
C HIS A 38 -19.77 17.95 3.73
N PRO A 39 -20.67 18.73 4.35
CA PRO A 39 -21.93 19.07 3.72
C PRO A 39 -21.63 19.85 2.44
N TYR A 40 -22.27 19.46 1.34
CA TYR A 40 -22.20 20.19 0.08
C TYR A 40 -22.65 21.64 0.33
N PHE A 41 -21.70 22.59 0.31
CA PHE A 41 -22.01 24.00 0.48
C PHE A 41 -22.43 24.58 -0.87
N GLN A 42 -23.73 24.60 -1.12
CA GLN A 42 -24.26 25.33 -2.26
C GLN A 42 -24.25 26.82 -1.94
N SER A 43 -23.42 27.58 -2.64
CA SER A 43 -23.33 29.05 -2.52
C SER A 43 -24.56 29.77 -3.12
N THR A 44 -25.77 29.39 -2.74
CA THR A 44 -26.97 30.17 -3.08
C THR A 44 -26.95 31.47 -2.28
N LYS A 45 -27.40 32.58 -2.89
CA LYS A 45 -27.43 33.92 -2.28
C LYS A 45 -28.13 33.94 -0.90
N GLU A 46 -29.03 32.99 -0.63
CA GLU A 46 -29.71 32.83 0.65
C GLU A 46 -28.79 32.36 1.80
N HIS A 47 -27.79 31.53 1.50
CA HIS A 47 -26.85 30.98 2.48
C HIS A 47 -25.68 31.93 2.77
N LEU A 48 -25.26 32.71 1.77
CA LEU A 48 -24.17 33.70 1.92
C LEU A 48 -24.62 34.99 2.64
N PHE A 49 -25.89 35.36 2.56
CA PHE A 49 -26.42 36.61 3.10
C PHE A 49 -27.58 36.41 4.08
N ARG A 50 -27.56 35.34 4.88
CA ARG A 50 -28.54 35.16 5.97
C ARG A 50 -28.31 36.23 7.04
N LYS A 51 -28.85 37.43 6.82
CA LYS A 51 -29.06 38.41 7.89
C LYS A 51 -29.86 37.69 8.96
N ARG A 52 -29.32 37.64 10.18
CA ARG A 52 -30.01 37.15 11.39
C ARG A 52 -31.34 37.90 11.57
N LYS A 53 -32.39 37.50 10.87
CA LYS A 53 -33.75 37.79 11.29
C LYS A 53 -34.07 36.75 12.35
N LYS A 54 -34.20 37.22 13.59
CA LYS A 54 -34.75 36.46 14.71
C LYS A 54 -36.17 36.02 14.31
N LEU A 55 -36.30 34.82 13.75
CA LEU A 55 -37.58 34.14 13.70
C LEU A 55 -37.33 32.67 13.99
N SER A 56 -37.96 32.24 15.07
CA SER A 56 -38.01 30.87 15.55
C SER A 56 -38.62 29.98 14.48
N THR A 57 -37.76 29.30 13.73
CA THR A 57 -38.13 28.08 13.04
C THR A 57 -36.93 27.17 13.26
N VAL A 58 -37.13 26.18 14.12
CA VAL A 58 -36.18 25.10 14.37
C VAL A 58 -35.99 24.39 13.02
N VAL A 59 -35.04 24.86 12.23
CA VAL A 59 -34.44 24.03 11.19
C VAL A 59 -33.77 22.90 11.98
N PRO A 60 -34.18 21.63 11.80
CA PRO A 60 -33.51 20.55 12.48
C PRO A 60 -32.01 20.68 12.18
N PRO A 61 -31.12 20.47 13.17
CA PRO A 61 -29.68 20.44 12.89
C PRO A 61 -29.45 19.54 11.67
N PRO A 62 -28.49 19.87 10.78
CA PRO A 62 -28.16 19.00 9.65
C PRO A 62 -28.05 17.59 10.21
N GLN A 63 -28.92 16.71 9.70
CA GLN A 63 -29.19 15.41 10.29
C GLN A 63 -27.88 14.78 10.71
N SER A 64 -27.78 14.52 12.01
CA SER A 64 -26.66 13.86 12.68
C SER A 64 -26.04 12.84 11.74
N VAL A 65 -24.75 13.04 11.43
CA VAL A 65 -23.83 12.16 10.70
C VAL A 65 -24.41 10.75 10.64
N SER A 66 -25.23 10.50 9.62
CA SER A 66 -25.67 9.15 9.29
C SER A 66 -24.37 8.39 9.09
N PHE A 67 -24.13 7.30 9.81
CA PHE A 67 -22.84 6.61 9.76
C PHE A 67 -22.48 6.37 8.29
N MET A 68 -21.42 6.99 7.79
CA MET A 68 -21.06 6.82 6.39
C MET A 68 -20.35 5.47 6.21
N PRO A 69 -20.57 4.80 5.07
CA PRO A 69 -19.86 3.56 4.81
C PRO A 69 -18.36 3.83 4.76
N LYS A 70 -17.58 2.99 5.42
CA LYS A 70 -16.12 3.04 5.43
C LYS A 70 -15.53 1.69 5.05
N PHE A 71 -14.40 1.73 4.37
CA PHE A 71 -13.64 0.55 4.00
C PHE A 71 -12.39 0.48 4.86
N ALA A 72 -12.18 -0.62 5.58
CA ALA A 72 -11.06 -0.80 6.49
C ALA A 72 -10.15 -1.91 6.00
N LEU A 73 -8.84 -1.67 6.06
CA LEU A 73 -7.80 -2.66 5.90
C LEU A 73 -7.16 -2.92 7.26
N GLU A 74 -7.01 -4.19 7.60
CA GLU A 74 -6.44 -4.63 8.87
C GLU A 74 -5.34 -5.63 8.59
N ILE A 75 -4.24 -5.48 9.30
CA ILE A 75 -3.09 -6.37 9.19
C ILE A 75 -2.68 -6.70 10.61
N GLN A 76 -2.40 -7.96 10.92
CA GLN A 76 -1.93 -8.33 12.25
C GLN A 76 -0.48 -7.92 12.45
N CYS A 77 0.35 -8.15 11.44
CA CYS A 77 1.74 -7.74 11.43
C CYS A 77 2.22 -7.55 10.00
N ILE A 78 2.93 -6.46 9.75
CA ILE A 78 3.74 -6.26 8.55
C ILE A 78 5.19 -6.13 8.98
N ASP A 79 6.07 -6.93 8.38
CA ASP A 79 7.51 -6.89 8.60
C ASP A 79 8.21 -6.73 7.25
N ALA A 80 8.93 -5.62 7.08
CA ALA A 80 9.66 -5.30 5.86
C ALA A 80 11.15 -5.19 6.18
N LYS A 81 11.97 -5.93 5.44
CA LYS A 81 13.42 -5.97 5.57
C LYS A 81 14.06 -5.60 4.24
N ILE A 82 14.94 -4.61 4.27
CA ILE A 82 15.76 -4.21 3.12
C ILE A 82 17.21 -4.50 3.47
N SER A 83 17.93 -5.21 2.60
CA SER A 83 19.37 -5.44 2.75
C SER A 83 20.15 -5.10 1.49
N ARG A 84 21.31 -4.46 1.66
CA ARG A 84 22.22 -4.10 0.56
C ARG A 84 23.65 -3.95 1.07
N PRO A 85 24.68 -4.12 0.21
CA PRO A 85 26.06 -3.88 0.60
C PRO A 85 26.29 -2.40 0.96
N ILE A 86 27.11 -2.15 1.99
CA ILE A 86 27.49 -0.77 2.40
C ILE A 86 28.43 -0.15 1.37
N TYR A 87 29.38 -0.93 0.87
CA TYR A 87 30.40 -0.49 -0.09
C TYR A 87 30.09 -0.99 -1.50
N THR A 88 28.92 -0.61 -2.01
CA THR A 88 28.39 -1.03 -3.32
C THR A 88 29.40 -0.85 -4.47
N LYS A 89 29.99 0.35 -4.60
CA LYS A 89 30.90 0.65 -5.70
C LYS A 89 32.14 -0.24 -5.70
N ARG A 90 32.74 -0.44 -4.52
CA ARG A 90 33.92 -1.31 -4.32
C ARG A 90 33.58 -2.76 -4.69
N LEU A 91 32.43 -3.25 -4.22
CA LEU A 91 31.97 -4.60 -4.52
C LEU A 91 31.74 -4.81 -6.03
N ILE A 92 30.98 -3.93 -6.68
CA ILE A 92 30.65 -4.06 -8.11
C ILE A 92 31.91 -3.94 -8.95
N GLN A 93 32.79 -2.96 -8.67
CA GLN A 93 34.06 -2.80 -9.38
C GLN A 93 34.90 -4.07 -9.37
N THR A 94 34.98 -4.74 -8.22
CA THR A 94 35.72 -5.99 -8.10
C THR A 94 35.01 -7.15 -8.80
N VAL A 95 33.72 -7.33 -8.55
CA VAL A 95 32.98 -8.52 -9.02
C VAL A 95 32.77 -8.53 -10.53
N CYS A 96 32.46 -7.39 -11.16
CA CYS A 96 32.19 -7.33 -12.60
C CYS A 96 33.42 -7.60 -13.48
N GLN A 97 34.63 -7.48 -12.92
CA GLN A 97 35.90 -7.69 -13.63
C GLN A 97 36.43 -9.11 -13.50
N LEU A 98 35.82 -9.93 -12.62
CA LEU A 98 36.19 -11.33 -12.45
C LEU A 98 35.50 -12.16 -13.56
N PRO A 99 36.26 -13.02 -14.29
CA PRO A 99 35.65 -13.90 -15.29
C PRO A 99 34.66 -14.88 -14.65
N ASP A 100 34.98 -15.39 -13.46
CA ASP A 100 34.14 -16.28 -12.66
C ASP A 100 34.09 -15.78 -11.21
N PRO A 101 33.16 -14.85 -10.87
CA PRO A 101 33.09 -14.31 -9.52
C PRO A 101 32.63 -15.37 -8.51
N PRO A 102 33.21 -15.41 -7.30
CA PRO A 102 32.70 -16.24 -6.23
C PRO A 102 31.21 -15.96 -5.96
N LYS A 103 30.41 -17.03 -5.84
CA LYS A 103 28.95 -16.93 -5.70
C LYS A 103 28.50 -15.95 -4.61
N HIS A 104 29.16 -15.98 -3.45
CA HIS A 104 28.79 -15.10 -2.34
C HIS A 104 29.03 -13.61 -2.63
N MET A 105 30.06 -13.26 -3.42
CA MET A 105 30.31 -11.87 -3.83
C MET A 105 29.28 -11.41 -4.88
N PHE A 106 28.94 -12.31 -5.81
CA PHE A 106 27.90 -12.06 -6.80
C PHE A 106 26.53 -11.88 -6.14
N ASP A 107 26.16 -12.76 -5.21
CA ASP A 107 24.89 -12.66 -4.46
C ASP A 107 24.82 -11.37 -3.62
N ALA A 108 25.95 -10.86 -3.12
CA ALA A 108 26.00 -9.60 -2.40
C ALA A 108 25.85 -8.36 -3.31
N CYS A 109 25.95 -8.50 -4.63
CA CYS A 109 25.69 -7.41 -5.58
C CYS A 109 24.19 -7.12 -5.79
N TYR A 110 23.33 -7.78 -5.03
CA TYR A 110 21.89 -7.57 -5.06
C TYR A 110 21.40 -6.76 -3.86
N ALA A 111 20.46 -5.86 -4.13
CA ALA A 111 19.60 -5.28 -3.11
C ALA A 111 18.39 -6.20 -2.91
N ASN A 112 18.17 -6.64 -1.68
CA ASN A 112 17.06 -7.53 -1.35
C ASN A 112 16.00 -6.77 -0.54
N LEU A 113 14.75 -6.96 -0.91
CA LEU A 113 13.57 -6.51 -0.18
C LEU A 113 12.74 -7.75 0.16
N SER A 114 12.45 -7.96 1.45
CA SER A 114 11.55 -9.01 1.92
C SER A 114 10.44 -8.37 2.73
N VAL A 115 9.20 -8.64 2.37
CA VAL A 115 8.00 -8.14 3.04
C VAL A 115 7.15 -9.33 3.44
N LYS A 116 6.84 -9.44 4.72
CA LYS A 116 5.95 -10.43 5.29
C LYS A 116 4.69 -9.76 5.81
N LEU A 117 3.55 -10.20 5.32
CA LEU A 117 2.21 -9.78 5.72
C LEU A 117 1.52 -10.93 6.44
N ILE A 118 1.11 -10.68 7.68
CA ILE A 118 0.41 -11.65 8.51
C ILE A 118 -1.00 -11.16 8.78
N GLY A 119 -1.98 -12.02 8.51
CA GLY A 119 -3.39 -11.79 8.80
C GLY A 119 -3.96 -10.54 8.14
N PHE A 120 -3.60 -10.28 6.88
CA PHE A 120 -4.20 -9.20 6.11
C PHE A 120 -5.66 -9.54 5.85
N CYS A 121 -6.56 -8.63 6.20
CA CYS A 121 -7.98 -8.73 5.87
C CYS A 121 -8.56 -7.36 5.55
N SER A 122 -9.77 -7.35 5.00
CA SER A 122 -10.50 -6.10 4.80
C SER A 122 -11.96 -6.23 5.14
N ARG A 123 -12.53 -5.12 5.63
CA ARG A 123 -13.92 -5.03 6.06
C ARG A 123 -14.58 -3.80 5.45
N LEU A 124 -15.82 -3.97 5.00
CA LEU A 124 -16.71 -2.88 4.66
C LEU A 124 -17.65 -2.67 5.85
N VAL A 125 -17.61 -1.49 6.45
CA VAL A 125 -18.53 -1.07 7.51
C VAL A 125 -19.60 -0.20 6.87
N LEU A 126 -20.86 -0.60 7.01
CA LEU A 126 -22.02 0.08 6.46
C LEU A 126 -22.65 1.04 7.49
N ALA A 127 -23.54 1.90 6.99
CA ALA A 127 -24.22 2.94 7.78
C ALA A 127 -25.06 2.43 8.96
N SER A 128 -25.44 1.16 8.97
CA SER A 128 -26.17 0.57 10.08
C SER A 128 -25.25 -0.01 11.17
N GLY A 129 -23.94 0.21 11.08
CA GLY A 129 -22.93 -0.48 11.90
C GLY A 129 -22.70 -1.94 11.51
N LYS A 130 -23.44 -2.45 10.50
CA LYS A 130 -23.22 -3.79 9.93
C LYS A 130 -21.86 -3.82 9.27
N GLN A 131 -21.13 -4.91 9.48
CA GLN A 131 -19.81 -5.12 8.88
C GLN A 131 -19.86 -6.34 7.98
N THR A 132 -19.19 -6.28 6.83
CA THR A 132 -18.97 -7.43 5.96
C THR A 132 -17.49 -7.55 5.67
N THR A 133 -16.93 -8.74 5.89
CA THR A 133 -15.58 -9.07 5.47
C THR A 133 -15.53 -9.18 3.94
N ILE A 134 -14.63 -8.43 3.32
CA ILE A 134 -14.47 -8.40 1.86
C ILE A 134 -13.31 -9.28 1.44
N ILE A 135 -12.21 -9.23 2.18
CA ILE A 135 -11.05 -10.11 1.98
C ILE A 135 -10.89 -10.90 3.26
N LEU A 136 -10.99 -12.23 3.15
CA LEU A 136 -10.75 -13.11 4.30
C LEU A 136 -9.27 -13.00 4.75
N PRO A 137 -8.99 -13.19 6.05
CA PRO A 137 -7.62 -13.15 6.56
C PRO A 137 -6.69 -14.10 5.80
N PHE A 138 -5.59 -13.56 5.30
CA PHE A 138 -4.60 -14.32 4.54
C PHE A 138 -3.19 -13.82 4.88
N ASN A 139 -2.18 -14.65 4.62
CA ASN A 139 -0.78 -14.32 4.80
C ASN A 139 -0.08 -14.27 3.45
N ALA A 140 0.85 -13.34 3.31
CA ALA A 140 1.65 -13.23 2.10
C ALA A 140 3.10 -12.86 2.41
N THR A 141 3.99 -13.34 1.55
CA THR A 141 5.40 -12.96 1.52
C THR A 141 5.72 -12.45 0.14
N PHE A 142 6.43 -11.34 0.08
CA PHE A 142 6.97 -10.77 -1.13
C PHE A 142 8.47 -10.63 -0.97
N ASN A 143 9.23 -11.25 -1.87
CA ASN A 143 10.67 -11.09 -1.95
C ASN A 143 11.01 -10.47 -3.30
N ASN A 144 11.91 -9.50 -3.28
CA ASN A 144 12.47 -8.90 -4.48
C ASN A 144 13.99 -8.85 -4.35
N LYS A 145 14.69 -9.28 -5.39
CA LYS A 145 16.14 -9.28 -5.52
C LYS A 145 16.51 -8.49 -6.78
N LEU A 146 17.08 -7.30 -6.60
CA LEU A 146 17.44 -6.37 -7.67
C LEU A 146 18.96 -6.25 -7.79
N ILE A 147 19.52 -6.44 -8.99
CA ILE A 147 20.95 -6.22 -9.23
C ILE A 147 21.28 -4.74 -9.07
N ILE A 148 22.40 -4.43 -8.42
CA ILE A 148 22.84 -3.06 -8.25
C ILE A 148 23.69 -2.64 -9.45
N ASP A 149 23.48 -1.41 -9.93
CA ASP A 149 24.11 -0.82 -11.10
C ASP A 149 24.09 -1.74 -12.34
N PRO A 150 22.89 -2.01 -12.93
CA PRO A 150 22.69 -2.97 -14.02
C PRO A 150 23.58 -2.71 -15.25
N GLU A 151 23.99 -1.47 -15.47
CA GLU A 151 24.83 -1.04 -16.60
C GLU A 151 26.21 -1.74 -16.64
N TYR A 152 26.71 -2.23 -15.51
CA TYR A 152 28.00 -2.93 -15.44
C TYR A 152 27.92 -4.44 -15.67
N TRP A 153 26.72 -4.99 -15.81
CA TRP A 153 26.50 -6.43 -15.98
C TRP A 153 26.25 -6.76 -17.45
N THR A 154 27.34 -7.03 -18.18
CA THR A 154 27.28 -7.30 -19.63
C THR A 154 26.85 -8.71 -19.97
N ASN A 155 26.80 -9.63 -18.99
CA ASN A 155 26.36 -11.00 -19.22
C ASN A 155 24.82 -11.05 -19.36
N PRO A 156 24.28 -11.47 -20.52
CA PRO A 156 22.83 -11.54 -20.72
C PRO A 156 22.13 -12.58 -19.83
N GLU A 157 22.85 -13.52 -19.23
CA GLU A 157 22.30 -14.51 -18.29
C GLU A 157 22.15 -13.97 -16.87
N THR A 158 22.71 -12.79 -16.56
CA THR A 158 22.56 -12.17 -15.24
C THR A 158 21.12 -11.74 -15.02
N VAL A 159 20.47 -12.31 -14.01
CA VAL A 159 19.12 -11.90 -13.60
C VAL A 159 19.20 -10.53 -12.93
N HIS A 160 18.50 -9.55 -13.49
CA HIS A 160 18.53 -8.17 -13.02
C HIS A 160 17.48 -7.87 -11.96
N ASP A 161 16.33 -8.54 -12.05
CA ASP A 161 15.19 -8.35 -11.17
C ASP A 161 14.50 -9.72 -11.02
N GLU A 162 14.43 -10.20 -9.79
CA GLU A 162 13.76 -11.44 -9.43
C GLU A 162 12.73 -11.14 -8.35
N MET A 163 11.46 -11.32 -8.70
CA MET A 163 10.33 -11.11 -7.81
C MET A 163 9.64 -12.42 -7.50
N GLU A 164 9.43 -12.68 -6.22
CA GLU A 164 8.71 -13.84 -5.73
C GLU A 164 7.56 -13.39 -4.82
N VAL A 165 6.34 -13.80 -5.17
CA VAL A 165 5.15 -13.57 -4.35
C VAL A 165 4.61 -14.92 -3.94
N GLN A 166 4.48 -15.13 -2.63
CA GLN A 166 3.84 -16.30 -2.06
C GLN A 166 2.68 -15.85 -1.20
N SER A 167 1.51 -16.44 -1.39
CA SER A 167 0.37 -16.25 -0.50
C SER A 167 -0.24 -17.61 -0.17
N ASP A 168 -0.92 -17.68 0.97
CA ASP A 168 -1.92 -18.73 1.16
C ASP A 168 -3.18 -18.42 0.31
N SER A 169 -4.34 -18.92 0.72
CA SER A 169 -5.59 -18.76 -0.04
C SER A 169 -6.15 -17.34 0.08
N ILE A 170 -6.04 -16.54 -0.99
CA ILE A 170 -6.72 -15.24 -1.09
C ILE A 170 -8.19 -15.48 -1.47
N THR A 171 -9.11 -15.14 -0.56
CA THR A 171 -10.55 -15.25 -0.80
C THR A 171 -11.21 -13.89 -0.69
N ILE A 172 -11.91 -13.49 -1.77
CA ILE A 172 -12.62 -12.22 -1.87
C ILE A 172 -14.11 -12.50 -1.94
N THR A 173 -14.87 -11.96 -0.98
CA THR A 173 -16.32 -12.13 -0.86
C THR A 173 -17.02 -10.79 -0.90
N ALA A 174 -17.56 -10.41 -2.06
CA ALA A 174 -18.35 -9.20 -2.22
C ALA A 174 -19.53 -9.43 -3.18
N THR A 175 -20.71 -8.99 -2.78
CA THR A 175 -21.86 -8.87 -3.69
C THR A 175 -21.66 -7.66 -4.60
N LYS A 176 -22.36 -7.61 -5.75
CA LYS A 176 -22.24 -6.47 -6.69
C LYS A 176 -22.42 -5.10 -6.02
N PRO A 177 -23.43 -4.88 -5.15
CA PRO A 177 -23.58 -3.59 -4.45
C PRO A 177 -22.40 -3.27 -3.53
N LYS A 178 -21.89 -4.26 -2.78
CA LYS A 178 -20.73 -4.10 -1.88
C LYS A 178 -19.46 -3.74 -2.67
N ALA A 179 -19.22 -4.40 -3.81
CA ALA A 179 -18.07 -4.12 -4.67
C ALA A 179 -18.12 -2.71 -5.29
N VAL A 180 -19.29 -2.28 -5.77
CA VAL A 180 -19.45 -0.93 -6.33
C VAL A 180 -19.25 0.13 -5.24
N LEU A 181 -19.74 -0.09 -4.02
CA LEU A 181 -19.55 0.84 -2.91
C LEU A 181 -18.06 1.01 -2.55
N ILE A 182 -17.29 -0.09 -2.49
CA ILE A 182 -15.84 -0.05 -2.26
C ILE A 182 -15.13 0.71 -3.39
N GLY A 183 -15.49 0.42 -4.65
CA GLY A 183 -14.95 1.13 -5.80
C GLY A 183 -15.23 2.64 -5.77
N LEU A 184 -16.41 3.04 -5.31
CA LEU A 184 -16.75 4.46 -5.11
C LEU A 184 -15.88 5.11 -4.03
N ILE A 185 -15.74 4.46 -2.87
CA ILE A 185 -14.89 4.96 -1.76
C ILE A 185 -13.44 5.16 -2.26
N LEU A 186 -12.85 4.12 -2.85
CA LEU A 186 -11.45 4.15 -3.31
C LEU A 186 -11.23 5.14 -4.45
N SER A 187 -12.09 5.14 -5.47
CA SER A 187 -11.92 6.02 -6.64
C SER A 187 -12.03 7.49 -6.30
N LYS A 188 -12.84 7.84 -5.29
CA LYS A 188 -13.05 9.23 -4.86
C LYS A 188 -11.93 9.72 -3.96
N LEU A 189 -11.41 8.86 -3.08
CA LEU A 189 -10.17 9.14 -2.35
C LEU A 189 -8.99 9.35 -3.30
N ALA A 190 -8.82 8.49 -4.31
CA ALA A 190 -7.77 8.63 -5.31
C ALA A 190 -7.87 9.94 -6.11
N LYS A 191 -9.10 10.41 -6.40
CA LYS A 191 -9.33 11.65 -7.16
C LYS A 191 -9.34 12.91 -6.29
N MET A 192 -9.30 12.80 -4.96
CA MET A 192 -9.47 13.92 -4.01
C MET A 192 -10.66 14.84 -4.35
N LYS A 193 -11.73 14.30 -4.91
CA LYS A 193 -12.92 15.08 -5.33
C LYS A 193 -14.12 14.71 -4.47
N SER A 194 -14.69 15.74 -3.85
CA SER A 194 -15.89 15.69 -3.01
C SER A 194 -17.20 15.43 -3.77
N GLU A 195 -17.27 15.73 -5.06
CA GLU A 195 -18.57 16.01 -5.69
C GLU A 195 -19.45 14.77 -5.83
N ASP A 196 -20.72 14.96 -5.44
CA ASP A 196 -21.95 14.18 -5.64
C ASP A 196 -21.96 12.71 -5.16
N VAL A 197 -20.96 12.25 -4.40
CA VAL A 197 -20.94 10.85 -3.94
C VAL A 197 -22.02 10.59 -2.90
N ILE A 198 -22.16 11.49 -1.93
CA ILE A 198 -23.22 11.39 -0.92
C ILE A 198 -24.58 11.41 -1.60
N GLN A 199 -24.80 12.30 -2.59
CA GLN A 199 -26.04 12.35 -3.35
C GLN A 199 -26.28 11.08 -4.17
N TYR A 200 -25.25 10.54 -4.83
CA TYR A 200 -25.36 9.29 -5.59
C TYR A 200 -25.68 8.10 -4.67
N ILE A 201 -25.01 8.00 -3.52
CA ILE A 201 -25.23 6.93 -2.55
C ILE A 201 -26.59 7.08 -1.85
N SER A 202 -27.02 8.30 -1.52
CA SER A 202 -28.29 8.58 -0.84
C SER A 202 -29.49 8.46 -1.77
N ASN A 203 -29.33 8.81 -3.06
CA ASN A 203 -30.41 8.80 -4.04
C ASN A 203 -30.48 7.50 -4.86
N SER A 204 -29.64 6.51 -4.55
CA SER A 204 -29.68 5.19 -5.16
C SER A 204 -29.99 4.09 -4.14
N SER A 205 -30.48 2.95 -4.62
CA SER A 205 -30.69 1.78 -3.76
C SER A 205 -29.40 1.09 -3.34
N ILE A 206 -28.22 1.60 -3.74
CA ILE A 206 -26.95 0.89 -3.60
C ILE A 206 -26.59 0.59 -2.16
N LEU A 207 -26.84 1.54 -1.25
CA LEU A 207 -26.54 1.38 0.17
C LEU A 207 -27.53 0.39 0.81
N ILE A 208 -28.80 0.47 0.42
CA ILE A 208 -29.86 -0.45 0.87
C ILE A 208 -29.57 -1.87 0.37
N ASP A 209 -29.13 -2.02 -0.87
CA ASP A 209 -28.83 -3.32 -1.48
C ASP A 209 -27.50 -3.90 -0.99
N ALA A 210 -26.54 -3.06 -0.59
CA ALA A 210 -25.33 -3.50 0.11
C ALA A 210 -25.61 -3.96 1.55
N MET A 211 -26.71 -3.49 2.16
CA MET A 211 -27.16 -3.88 3.49
C MET A 211 -28.03 -5.15 3.51
N LYS A 212 -28.57 -5.54 2.35
CA LYS A 212 -29.23 -6.83 2.15
C LYS A 212 -28.14 -7.89 1.97
N ASP A 213 -28.27 -8.99 2.69
CA ASP A 213 -27.42 -10.16 2.49
C ASP A 213 -27.88 -10.95 1.26
#